data_AF-A0A510UTI2-F1
#
_entry.id   AF-A0A510UTI2-F1
#
_cell.length_a   1.000
_cell.length_b   1.000
_cell.length_c   1.000
_cell.angle_alpha   90.00
_cell.angle_beta   90.00
_cell.angle_gamma   90.00
#
_symmetry.space_group_name_H-M   'P 1'
#
loop_
_entity.id
_entity.type
_entity.pdbx_description
1 polymer ?
#
loop_
_entity_poly.entity_id
_entity_poly.type
_entity_poly.pdbx_seq_one_letter_code
_entity_poly.pdbx_strand_id
1 'polypeptide(L)'
;MAIGAVLAVGASVVGPAAAAAAAPADAAQARPAAPAWPGLSSADSSSGVLEVAAAGESGAQVRGAALAVAEGGIVVTHSHVVAGATSIVVTDPTTGAVSPASVLVRDERADVAVLQLASADGVRLATLREGLPDLAS
;
A
#
# COMPACT_ATOMS: atom_id res chain seq x y z
N MET A 1 -18.86 48.48 -52.88
CA MET A 1 -19.56 49.04 -51.71
C MET A 1 -20.91 48.34 -51.59
N ALA A 2 -21.03 47.41 -50.63
CA ALA A 2 -22.25 46.71 -50.17
C ALA A 2 -21.87 46.22 -48.74
N ILE A 3 -22.44 46.72 -47.63
CA ILE A 3 -23.74 46.37 -47.00
C ILE A 3 -23.90 44.85 -46.94
N GLY A 4 -24.10 44.15 -45.82
CA GLY A 4 -24.43 44.46 -44.43
C GLY A 4 -24.61 43.11 -43.69
N ALA A 5 -24.54 43.16 -42.37
CA ALA A 5 -24.45 42.02 -41.44
C ALA A 5 -25.58 40.98 -41.50
N VAL A 6 -25.28 39.73 -41.11
CA VAL A 6 -26.14 38.93 -40.21
C VAL A 6 -25.24 38.12 -39.27
N LEU A 7 -25.46 38.32 -37.96
CA LEU A 7 -24.97 37.47 -36.88
C LEU A 7 -25.62 36.09 -36.95
N ALA A 8 -24.84 35.03 -36.83
CA ALA A 8 -25.33 33.74 -36.37
C ALA A 8 -24.61 33.40 -35.04
N VAL A 9 -25.38 33.52 -33.96
CA VAL A 9 -25.01 33.09 -32.61
C VAL A 9 -24.85 31.56 -32.62
N GLY A 10 -23.62 31.08 -32.50
CA GLY A 10 -23.35 29.69 -32.16
C GLY A 10 -23.56 29.51 -30.65
N ALA A 11 -24.71 28.98 -30.25
CA ALA A 11 -24.97 28.59 -28.88
C ALA A 11 -23.99 27.46 -28.48
N SER A 12 -22.95 27.79 -27.73
CA SER A 12 -22.17 26.79 -27.02
C SER A 12 -23.02 26.30 -25.85
N VAL A 13 -23.47 25.05 -25.93
CA VAL A 13 -24.03 24.33 -24.80
C VAL A 13 -22.90 24.10 -23.80
N VAL A 14 -22.78 25.01 -22.83
CA VAL A 14 -22.01 24.76 -21.61
C VAL A 14 -22.82 23.74 -20.81
N GLY A 15 -22.55 22.46 -21.02
CA GLY A 15 -22.92 21.43 -20.06
C GLY A 15 -22.21 21.74 -18.74
N PRO A 16 -22.84 21.54 -17.58
CA PRO A 16 -22.16 21.74 -16.30
C PRO A 16 -20.94 20.82 -16.28
N ALA A 17 -19.76 21.42 -16.12
CA ALA A 17 -18.57 20.70 -15.69
C ALA A 17 -18.95 20.01 -14.39
N ALA A 18 -19.11 18.69 -14.45
CA ALA A 18 -19.21 17.86 -13.26
C ALA A 18 -17.88 18.02 -12.53
N ALA A 19 -17.85 18.94 -11.56
CA ALA A 19 -16.82 18.98 -10.56
C ALA A 19 -16.74 17.57 -10.00
N ALA A 20 -15.63 16.88 -10.25
CA ALA A 20 -15.30 15.65 -9.57
C ALA A 20 -15.30 16.00 -8.08
N ALA A 21 -16.40 15.65 -7.41
CA ALA A 21 -16.54 15.80 -5.99
C ALA A 21 -15.35 15.07 -5.37
N ALA A 22 -14.48 15.82 -4.68
CA ALA A 22 -13.45 15.25 -3.86
C ALA A 22 -14.13 14.20 -2.97
N ALA A 23 -13.67 12.95 -3.09
CA ALA A 23 -14.12 11.88 -2.22
C ALA A 23 -13.99 12.38 -0.77
N PRO A 24 -15.02 12.18 0.07
CA PRO A 24 -14.94 12.63 1.45
C PRO A 24 -13.70 12.00 2.08
N ALA A 25 -12.87 12.84 2.71
CA ALA A 25 -11.80 12.39 3.58
C ALA A 25 -12.39 11.39 4.56
N ASP A 26 -11.77 10.20 4.57
CA ASP A 26 -11.97 9.07 5.46
C ASP A 26 -12.74 9.48 6.71
N ALA A 27 -14.06 9.22 6.73
CA ALA A 27 -14.82 9.27 7.96
C ALA A 27 -14.17 8.22 8.85
N ALA A 28 -13.33 8.67 9.79
CA ALA A 28 -12.53 7.84 10.67
C ALA A 28 -13.40 6.72 11.23
N GLN A 29 -13.38 5.58 10.53
CA GLN A 29 -14.08 4.40 10.97
C GLN A 29 -13.37 4.05 12.26
N ALA A 30 -14.12 4.00 13.36
CA ALA A 30 -13.56 3.62 14.65
C ALA A 30 -12.83 2.29 14.43
N ARG A 31 -11.49 2.36 14.40
CA ARG A 31 -10.67 1.19 14.12
C ARG A 31 -11.04 0.19 15.21
N PRO A 32 -11.56 -1.00 14.86
CA PRO A 32 -11.94 -1.97 15.88
C PRO A 32 -10.75 -2.15 16.80
N ALA A 33 -10.98 -1.98 18.10
CA ALA A 33 -9.93 -2.20 19.08
C ALA A 33 -9.42 -3.62 18.87
N ALA A 34 -8.13 -3.75 18.57
CA ALA A 34 -7.53 -5.07 18.44
C ALA A 34 -7.79 -5.84 19.74
N PRO A 35 -8.21 -7.10 19.68
CA PRO A 35 -8.38 -7.90 20.89
C PRO A 35 -7.08 -7.87 21.69
N ALA A 36 -7.18 -7.61 23.00
CA ALA A 36 -6.04 -7.65 23.89
C ALA A 36 -5.61 -9.10 24.06
N TRP A 37 -4.68 -9.54 23.22
CA TRP A 37 -4.07 -10.85 23.35
C TRP A 37 -3.02 -10.79 24.48
N PRO A 38 -3.08 -11.70 25.46
CA PRO A 38 -2.07 -11.77 26.52
C PRO A 38 -0.66 -11.76 25.92
N GLY A 39 0.24 -10.92 26.42
CA GLY A 39 1.61 -10.83 25.91
C GLY A 39 1.79 -10.17 24.53
N LEU A 40 0.76 -9.59 23.91
CA LEU A 40 0.90 -8.68 22.75
C LEU A 40 0.72 -7.20 23.13
N SER A 41 0.17 -6.89 24.31
CA SER A 41 -0.05 -5.50 24.78
C SER A 41 1.22 -4.67 24.97
N SER A 42 2.39 -5.32 25.04
CA SER A 42 3.70 -4.66 25.14
C SER A 42 4.44 -4.58 23.80
N ALA A 43 3.91 -5.19 22.73
CA ALA A 43 4.53 -5.15 21.40
C ALA A 43 4.11 -3.87 20.67
N ASP A 44 5.09 -3.11 20.17
CA ASP A 44 4.81 -2.01 19.25
C ASP A 44 4.27 -2.60 17.94
N SER A 45 2.95 -2.52 17.75
CA SER A 45 2.24 -3.18 16.63
C SER A 45 2.62 -2.61 15.25
N SER A 46 3.35 -1.49 15.22
CA SER A 46 3.86 -0.88 13.99
C SER A 46 5.30 -1.30 13.66
N SER A 47 6.02 -1.93 14.60
CA SER A 47 7.41 -2.32 14.37
C SER A 47 7.52 -3.40 13.30
N GLY A 48 8.26 -3.09 12.23
CA GLY A 48 8.50 -3.98 11.11
C GLY A 48 7.32 -4.20 10.18
N VAL A 49 6.28 -3.38 10.30
CA VAL A 49 5.20 -3.29 9.32
C VAL A 49 5.55 -2.22 8.30
N LEU A 50 5.65 -2.62 7.03
CA LEU A 50 6.01 -1.78 5.89
C LEU A 50 4.82 -1.68 4.94
N GLU A 51 4.83 -0.66 4.09
CA GLU A 51 3.93 -0.57 2.94
C GLU A 51 4.65 -1.08 1.69
N VAL A 52 3.94 -1.84 0.84
CA VAL A 52 4.43 -2.25 -0.47
C VAL A 52 3.54 -1.68 -1.56
N ALA A 53 4.16 -1.15 -2.60
CA ALA A 53 3.51 -0.70 -3.82
C ALA A 53 4.14 -1.42 -5.01
N ALA A 54 3.30 -2.07 -5.81
CA ALA A 54 3.70 -2.84 -6.97
C ALA A 54 2.99 -2.31 -8.22
N ALA A 55 3.71 -2.14 -9.31
CA ALA A 55 3.17 -1.65 -10.57
C ALA A 55 3.58 -2.56 -11.74
N GLY A 56 2.64 -2.85 -12.62
CA GLY A 56 2.88 -3.55 -13.89
C GLY A 56 3.15 -2.58 -15.05
N GLU A 57 3.32 -3.12 -16.26
CA GLU A 57 3.64 -2.31 -17.46
C GLU A 57 2.57 -1.27 -17.82
N SER A 58 1.30 -1.53 -17.49
CA SER A 58 0.19 -0.60 -17.72
C SER A 58 0.20 0.60 -16.77
N GLY A 59 1.09 0.61 -15.76
CA GLY A 59 1.14 1.64 -14.72
C GLY A 59 0.07 1.50 -13.63
N ALA A 60 -0.82 0.50 -13.73
CA ALA A 60 -1.75 0.18 -12.65
C ALA A 60 -0.97 -0.28 -11.40
N GLN A 61 -1.28 0.33 -10.25
CA GLN A 61 -0.59 0.09 -8.99
C GLN A 61 -1.47 -0.68 -8.01
N VAL A 62 -0.91 -1.70 -7.38
CA VAL A 62 -1.46 -2.41 -6.23
C VAL A 62 -0.68 -2.00 -4.99
N ARG A 63 -1.38 -1.72 -3.88
CA ARG A 63 -0.78 -1.40 -2.59
C ARG A 63 -1.18 -2.43 -1.55
N GLY A 64 -0.27 -2.73 -0.65
CA GLY A 64 -0.49 -3.69 0.43
C GLY A 64 0.46 -3.47 1.60
N ALA A 65 0.35 -4.34 2.59
CA ALA A 65 1.27 -4.40 3.72
C ALA A 65 2.38 -5.42 3.47
N ALA A 66 3.51 -5.20 4.12
CA ALA A 66 4.62 -6.14 4.15
C ALA A 66 5.23 -6.20 5.55
N LEU A 67 5.88 -7.32 5.89
CA LEU A 67 6.50 -7.54 7.19
C LEU A 67 7.99 -7.80 7.02
N ALA A 68 8.83 -7.01 7.67
CA ALA A 68 10.27 -7.27 7.72
C ALA A 68 10.53 -8.41 8.72
N VAL A 69 11.06 -9.54 8.25
CA VAL A 69 11.17 -10.77 9.06
C VAL A 69 12.61 -11.17 9.35
N ALA A 70 13.58 -10.64 8.61
CA ALA A 70 14.99 -10.88 8.87
C ALA A 70 15.86 -9.67 8.50
N GLU A 71 17.00 -9.57 9.20
CA GLU A 71 18.09 -8.65 8.87
C GLU A 71 18.51 -8.78 7.41
N GLY A 72 19.03 -7.70 6.83
CA GLY A 72 19.45 -7.67 5.43
C GLY A 72 18.30 -7.51 4.43
N GLY A 73 17.08 -7.21 4.90
CA GLY A 73 15.99 -6.77 4.02
C GLY A 73 15.09 -7.89 3.49
N ILE A 74 14.92 -8.98 4.24
CA ILE A 74 13.94 -10.00 3.89
C ILE A 74 12.56 -9.57 4.39
N VAL A 75 11.62 -9.47 3.45
CA VAL A 75 10.27 -8.98 3.71
C VAL A 75 9.24 -9.97 3.15
N VAL A 76 8.14 -10.17 3.88
CA VAL A 76 7.03 -11.04 3.44
C VAL A 76 5.80 -10.18 3.13
N THR A 77 5.11 -10.49 2.03
CA THR A 77 3.84 -9.87 1.64
C THR A 77 2.93 -10.91 0.98
N HIS A 78 1.77 -10.47 0.49
CA HIS A 78 0.86 -11.31 -0.27
C HIS A 78 1.34 -11.48 -1.72
N SER A 79 1.16 -12.68 -2.26
CA SER A 79 1.52 -13.01 -3.64
C SER A 79 0.74 -12.20 -4.66
N HIS A 80 -0.54 -11.93 -4.39
CA HIS A 80 -1.39 -11.14 -5.29
C HIS A 80 -0.97 -9.67 -5.38
N VAL A 81 -0.30 -9.12 -4.37
CA VAL A 81 0.16 -7.71 -4.40
C VAL A 81 1.25 -7.53 -5.45
N VAL A 82 2.14 -8.52 -5.60
CA VAL A 82 3.29 -8.45 -6.50
C VAL A 82 3.08 -9.20 -7.81
N ALA A 83 1.86 -9.70 -8.05
CA ALA A 83 1.53 -10.48 -9.24
C ALA A 83 1.62 -9.61 -10.51
N GLY A 84 2.46 -10.01 -11.46
CA GLY A 84 2.64 -9.28 -12.73
C GLY A 84 3.32 -7.92 -12.58
N ALA A 85 3.91 -7.63 -11.42
CA ALA A 85 4.62 -6.38 -11.18
C ALA A 85 5.98 -6.37 -11.90
N THR A 86 6.28 -5.26 -12.59
CA THR A 86 7.60 -4.98 -13.16
C THR A 86 8.41 -4.03 -12.29
N SER A 87 7.76 -3.35 -11.34
CA SER A 87 8.38 -2.53 -10.32
C SER A 87 7.72 -2.78 -8.96
N ILE A 88 8.54 -2.96 -7.93
CA ILE A 88 8.11 -3.15 -6.55
C ILE A 88 8.91 -2.21 -5.67
N VAL A 89 8.19 -1.43 -4.87
CA VAL A 89 8.75 -0.45 -3.94
C VAL A 89 8.17 -0.71 -2.57
N VAL A 90 9.04 -0.75 -1.56
CA VAL A 90 8.65 -0.90 -0.17
C VAL A 90 8.99 0.41 0.56
N THR A 91 8.03 0.89 1.36
CA THR A 91 8.15 2.10 2.15
C THR A 91 8.03 1.76 3.62
N ASP A 92 8.98 2.22 4.44
CA ASP A 92 8.83 2.22 5.89
C ASP A 92 8.02 3.46 6.29
N PRO A 93 6.77 3.31 6.79
CA PRO A 93 5.94 4.45 7.16
C PRO A 93 6.43 5.18 8.41
N THR A 94 7.33 4.57 9.20
CA THR A 94 7.86 5.18 10.44
C THR A 94 9.03 6.12 10.17
N THR A 95 9.83 5.82 9.13
CA THR A 95 11.02 6.60 8.76
C THR A 95 10.85 7.36 7.44
N GLY A 96 9.88 6.96 6.60
CA GLY A 96 9.73 7.45 5.24
C GLY A 96 10.75 6.87 4.26
N ALA A 97 11.56 5.90 4.67
CA ALA A 97 12.55 5.28 3.81
C ALA A 97 11.86 4.47 2.71
N VAL A 98 12.35 4.63 1.47
CA VAL A 98 11.81 3.96 0.28
C VAL A 98 12.90 3.09 -0.32
N SER A 99 12.60 1.81 -0.52
CA SER A 99 13.56 0.82 -1.01
C SER A 99 12.94 0.00 -2.14
N PRO A 100 13.59 -0.11 -3.32
CA PRO A 100 13.16 -1.04 -4.34
C PRO A 100 13.37 -2.48 -3.87
N ALA A 101 12.52 -3.38 -4.34
CA ALA A 101 12.54 -4.77 -3.92
C ALA A 101 12.47 -5.73 -5.11
N SER A 102 13.04 -6.92 -4.94
CA SER A 102 12.97 -8.03 -5.89
C SER A 102 12.24 -9.22 -5.27
N VAL A 103 11.46 -9.95 -6.04
CA VAL A 103 10.80 -11.18 -5.58
C VAL A 103 11.83 -12.31 -5.53
N LEU A 104 11.99 -12.94 -4.36
CA LEU A 104 12.82 -14.15 -4.18
C LEU A 104 11.98 -15.41 -4.35
N VAL A 105 10.82 -15.45 -3.70
CA VAL A 105 9.91 -16.59 -3.69
C VAL A 105 8.48 -16.08 -3.80
N ARG A 106 7.65 -16.82 -4.53
CA ARG A 106 6.21 -16.56 -4.63
C ARG A 106 5.47 -17.90 -4.63
N ASP A 107 4.51 -18.04 -3.73
CA ASP A 107 3.57 -19.15 -3.68
C ASP A 107 2.15 -18.58 -3.85
N GLU A 108 1.54 -18.87 -4.99
CA GLU A 108 0.19 -18.40 -5.31
C GLU A 108 -0.90 -19.16 -4.55
N ARG A 109 -0.64 -20.39 -4.10
CA ARG A 109 -1.62 -21.21 -3.39
C ARG A 109 -1.74 -20.77 -1.93
N ALA A 110 -0.61 -20.41 -1.32
CA ALA A 110 -0.57 -19.85 0.02
C ALA A 110 -0.82 -18.33 0.06
N ASP A 111 -0.84 -17.67 -1.10
CA ASP A 111 -0.87 -16.21 -1.26
C ASP A 111 0.28 -15.50 -0.52
N VAL A 112 1.50 -16.03 -0.63
CA VAL A 112 2.69 -15.48 0.04
C VAL A 112 3.78 -15.17 -0.99
N ALA A 113 4.46 -14.03 -0.81
CA ALA A 113 5.68 -13.68 -1.50
C ALA A 113 6.76 -13.21 -0.53
N VAL A 114 7.99 -13.63 -0.79
CA VAL A 114 9.20 -13.18 -0.09
C VAL A 114 9.97 -12.24 -1.00
N LEU A 115 10.28 -11.06 -0.49
CA LEU A 115 10.98 -9.99 -1.18
C LEU A 115 12.35 -9.75 -0.54
N GLN A 116 13.29 -9.32 -1.38
CA GLN A 116 14.58 -8.79 -0.98
C GLN A 116 14.58 -7.28 -1.23
N LEU A 117 14.80 -6.48 -0.18
CA LEU A 117 15.03 -5.04 -0.30
C LEU A 117 16.45 -4.77 -0.83
N ALA A 118 16.62 -3.73 -1.63
CA ALA A 118 17.94 -3.29 -2.09
C ALA A 118 18.75 -2.59 -0.99
N SER A 119 18.07 -1.88 -0.08
CA SER A 119 18.61 -1.36 1.17
C SER A 119 17.60 -1.57 2.29
N ALA A 120 18.09 -1.97 3.45
CA ALA A 120 17.30 -2.27 4.64
C ALA A 120 17.81 -1.54 5.89
N ASP A 121 18.65 -0.53 5.69
CA ASP A 121 19.27 0.20 6.79
C ASP A 121 18.20 0.90 7.64
N GLY A 122 18.18 0.57 8.94
CA GLY A 122 17.21 1.14 9.88
C GLY A 122 15.80 0.54 9.82
N VAL A 123 15.55 -0.44 8.94
CA VAL A 123 14.28 -1.17 8.92
C VAL A 123 14.17 -2.00 10.21
N ARG A 124 13.13 -1.73 11.00
CA ARG A 124 12.82 -2.54 12.19
C ARG A 124 12.26 -3.89 11.78
N LEU A 125 12.57 -4.93 12.53
CA LEU A 125 11.98 -6.25 12.31
C LEU A 125 10.66 -6.40 13.06
N ALA A 126 9.76 -7.18 12.45
CA ALA A 126 8.55 -7.66 13.09
C ALA A 126 8.93 -8.78 14.06
N THR A 127 8.30 -8.79 15.24
CA THR A 127 8.48 -9.88 16.20
C THR A 127 7.61 -11.06 15.82
N LEU A 128 8.22 -12.16 15.40
CA LEU A 128 7.56 -13.44 15.17
C LEU A 128 7.76 -14.33 16.39
N ARG A 129 6.71 -15.03 16.81
CA ARG A 129 6.74 -15.93 17.97
C ARG A 129 6.12 -17.28 17.62
N GLU A 130 6.68 -18.32 18.19
CA GLU A 130 6.11 -19.66 18.14
C GLU A 130 5.07 -19.81 19.25
N GLY A 131 3.95 -20.48 18.95
CA GLY A 131 2.85 -20.73 19.89
C GLY A 131 1.92 -19.54 20.16
N LEU A 132 0.71 -19.86 20.65
CA LEU A 132 -0.21 -18.87 21.21
C LEU A 132 0.31 -18.39 22.58
N PRO A 133 0.05 -17.13 22.97
CA PRO A 133 0.29 -16.72 24.34
C PRO A 133 -0.49 -17.62 25.31
N ASP A 134 0.11 -17.93 26.47
CA ASP A 134 -0.57 -18.71 27.50
C ASP A 134 -1.84 -17.93 27.94
N LEU A 135 -3.01 -18.45 27.55
CA LEU A 135 -4.30 -17.81 27.82
C LEU A 135 -4.81 -18.14 29.24
N ALA A 136 -4.03 -18.86 30.05
CA ALA A 136 -4.38 -19.24 31.40
C ALA A 136 -3.57 -18.43 32.43
N SER A 137 -4.17 -17.38 32.98
CA SER A 137 -3.85 -16.84 34.31
C SER A 137 -5.08 -16.14 34.88
#